data_AF-A0A941UHV9-F1
#
_entry.id   AF-A0A941UHV9-F1
#
_cell.length_a   1.000
_cell.length_b   1.000
_cell.length_c   1.000
_cell.angle_alpha   90.00
_cell.angle_beta   90.00
_cell.angle_gamma   90.00
#
_symmetry.space_group_name_H-M   'P 1'
#
loop_
_entity.id
_entity.type
_entity.pdbx_description
1 polymer ?
#
loop_
_entity_poly.entity_id
_entity_poly.type
_entity_poly.pdbx_seq_one_letter_code
_entity_poly.pdbx_strand_id
1 'polypeptide(L)' 'MATAVKKTISLPPELAKEAEEMAAEEGKTLSGVIQEALRIARKDRLRKELKELQGYWSRRAKEKGILTEKDLRKYLKG' A
#
# COMPACT_ATOMS: atom_id res chain seq x y z
N MET A 1 -2.18 24.58 5.80
CA MET A 1 -1.21 24.03 6.78
C MET A 1 -1.68 22.64 7.18
N ALA A 2 -0.85 21.61 7.07
CA ALA A 2 -1.23 20.28 7.54
C ALA A 2 -1.27 20.30 9.07
N THR A 3 -2.43 19.98 9.66
CA THR A 3 -2.59 19.89 11.11
C THR A 3 -2.04 18.54 11.59
N ALA A 4 -0.89 18.56 12.28
CA ALA A 4 -0.31 17.36 12.87
C ALA A 4 -0.91 17.12 14.27
N VAL A 5 -1.44 15.92 14.50
CA VAL A 5 -1.94 15.49 15.82
C VAL A 5 -0.86 14.65 16.50
N LYS A 6 -0.40 15.07 17.68
CA LYS A 6 0.57 14.30 18.47
C LYS A 6 -0.04 12.98 18.92
N LYS A 7 0.74 11.91 18.82
CA LYS A 7 0.38 10.57 19.30
C LYS A 7 1.57 10.00 20.06
N THR A 8 1.30 9.44 21.23
CA THR A 8 2.27 8.64 21.98
C THR A 8 2.10 7.19 21.56
N ILE A 9 3.21 6.53 21.26
CA ILE A 9 3.24 5.11 20.91
C ILE A 9 4.30 4.41 21.76
N SER A 10 4.07 3.15 22.07
CA SER A 10 5.09 2.28 22.65
C SER A 10 5.68 1.43 21.54
N LEU A 11 7.01 1.38 21.48
CA LEU A 11 7.75 0.52 20.56
C LEU A 11 8.56 -0.50 21.38
N PRO A 12 8.76 -1.73 20.87
CA PRO A 12 9.76 -2.64 21.42
C PRO A 12 11.13 -1.93 21.50
N PRO A 13 11.95 -2.18 22.55
CA PRO A 13 13.22 -1.49 22.75
C PRO A 13 14.14 -1.55 21.52
N GLU A 14 14.26 -2.72 20.90
CA GLU A 14 15.08 -2.89 19.70
C GLU A 14 14.57 -2.05 18.53
N LEU A 15 13.25 -2.05 18.29
CA LEU A 15 12.64 -1.28 17.21
C LEU A 15 12.75 0.24 17.45
N ALA A 16 12.68 0.68 18.72
CA ALA A 16 12.90 2.08 19.07
C ALA A 16 14.33 2.50 18.72
N LYS A 17 15.32 1.68 19.08
CA LYS A 17 16.73 1.92 18.78
C LYS A 17 16.99 1.94 17.27
N GLU A 18 16.50 0.95 16.53
CA GLU A 18 16.62 0.90 15.05
C GLU A 18 16.02 2.15 14.39
N ALA A 19 14.86 2.60 14.87
CA ALA A 19 14.21 3.79 14.31
C ALA A 19 14.97 5.09 14.63
N GLU A 20 15.64 5.16 15.79
CA GLU A 20 16.52 6.28 16.15
C GLU A 20 17.80 6.29 15.31
N GLU A 21 18.43 5.14 15.10
CA GLU A 21 19.61 4.98 14.24
C GLU A 21 19.28 5.37 12.80
N MET A 22 18.18 4.86 12.24
CA MET A 22 17.68 5.23 10.91
C MET A 22 17.41 6.73 10.79
N ALA A 23 16.81 7.34 11.82
CA ALA A 23 16.56 8.77 11.82
C ALA A 23 17.87 9.57 11.78
N ALA A 24 18.88 9.14 12.54
CA ALA A 24 20.20 9.78 12.53
C ALA A 24 20.92 9.62 11.18
N GLU A 25 20.94 8.42 10.62
CA GLU A 25 21.58 8.11 9.33
C GLU A 25 20.93 8.88 8.16
N GLU A 26 19.60 8.98 8.17
CA GLU A 26 18.84 9.65 7.09
C GLU A 26 18.68 11.16 7.31
N GLY A 27 19.18 11.71 8.43
CA GLY A 27 19.00 13.12 8.78
C GLY A 27 17.52 13.50 8.98
N LYS A 28 16.69 12.55 9.42
CA LYS A 28 15.25 12.71 9.64
C LYS A 28 14.93 12.79 11.13
N THR A 29 13.70 13.21 11.43
CA THR A 29 13.16 13.03 12.78
C THR A 29 12.62 11.62 12.96
N LEU A 30 12.64 11.10 14.18
CA LEU A 30 12.02 9.81 14.52
C LEU A 30 10.55 9.74 14.06
N SER A 31 9.78 10.82 14.27
CA SER A 31 8.41 10.92 13.75
C SER A 31 8.34 10.85 12.23
N GLY A 32 9.33 11.39 11.51
CA GLY A 32 9.43 11.32 10.06
C GLY A 32 9.61 9.88 9.56
N VAL A 33 10.54 9.15 10.17
CA VAL A 33 10.78 7.72 9.90
C VAL A 33 9.51 6.90 10.13
N ILE A 34 8.87 7.07 11.28
CA ILE A 34 7.62 6.35 11.61
C ILE A 34 6.50 6.69 10.61
N GLN A 35 6.34 7.97 10.24
CA GLN A 35 5.33 8.37 9.26
C GLN A 35 5.58 7.75 7.89
N GLU A 36 6.84 7.66 7.46
CA GLU A 36 7.20 7.02 6.20
C GLU A 36 6.91 5.53 6.21
N ALA A 37 7.30 4.83 7.28
CA ALA A 37 6.97 3.42 7.48
C ALA A 37 5.45 3.17 7.38
N LEU A 38 4.63 4.03 8.00
CA LEU A 38 3.16 3.96 7.91
C LEU A 38 2.64 4.18 6.48
N ARG A 39 3.23 5.10 5.71
CA ARG A 39 2.86 5.34 4.31
C ARG A 39 3.19 4.13 3.43
N ILE A 40 4.36 3.53 3.63
CA ILE A 40 4.79 2.32 2.91
C ILE A 40 3.84 1.16 3.23
N ALA A 41 3.59 0.89 4.52
CA ALA A 41 2.68 -0.16 4.95
C ALA A 41 1.27 0.01 4.36
N ARG A 42 0.75 1.24 4.27
CA ARG A 42 -0.53 1.52 3.60
C ARG A 42 -0.48 1.19 2.11
N LYS A 43 0.58 1.62 1.42
CA LYS A 43 0.76 1.38 -0.01
C LYS A 43 0.80 -0.11 -0.32
N ASP A 44 1.47 -0.90 0.52
CA ASP A 44 1.59 -2.34 0.31
C ASP A 44 0.29 -3.09 0.56
N ARG A 45 -0.51 -2.66 1.56
CA ARG A 45 -1.88 -3.18 1.74
C ARG A 45 -2.74 -2.91 0.50
N LEU A 46 -2.74 -1.68 0.00
CA LEU A 46 -3.51 -1.31 -1.19
C LEU A 46 -3.06 -2.06 -2.44
N ARG A 47 -1.75 -2.28 -2.61
CA ARG A 47 -1.21 -3.10 -3.72
C ARG A 47 -1.70 -4.54 -3.64
N LYS A 48 -1.73 -5.12 -2.44
CA LYS A 48 -2.24 -6.48 -2.23
C LYS A 48 -3.72 -6.57 -2.61
N GLU A 49 -4.54 -5.66 -2.11
CA GLU A 49 -5.97 -5.58 -2.45
C GLU A 49 -6.20 -5.42 -3.95
N LEU A 50 -5.44 -4.52 -4.60
CA LEU A 50 -5.53 -4.31 -6.05
C LEU A 50 -5.19 -5.59 -6.82
N LYS A 51 -4.13 -6.30 -6.44
CA LYS A 51 -3.71 -7.55 -7.09
C LYS A 51 -4.76 -8.64 -6.94
N GLU A 52 -5.39 -8.75 -5.77
CA GLU A 52 -6.48 -9.70 -5.51
C GLU A 52 -7.70 -9.40 -6.40
N LEU A 53 -8.12 -8.13 -6.47
CA LEU A 53 -9.21 -7.70 -7.35
C LEU A 53 -8.89 -7.97 -8.83
N GLN A 54 -7.69 -7.61 -9.28
CA GLN A 54 -7.25 -7.86 -10.65
C GLN A 54 -7.24 -9.36 -10.98
N GLY A 55 -6.79 -10.20 -10.05
CA GLY A 55 -6.80 -11.66 -10.20
C GLY A 55 -8.22 -12.22 -10.32
N TYR A 56 -9.13 -11.77 -9.44
CA TYR A 56 -10.54 -12.15 -9.47
C TYR A 56 -11.19 -11.79 -10.81
N TRP A 57 -11.06 -10.54 -11.24
CA TRP A 57 -11.64 -10.08 -12.51
C TRP A 57 -11.00 -10.75 -13.72
N SER A 58 -9.70 -10.99 -13.69
CA SER A 58 -8.98 -11.71 -14.76
C SER A 58 -9.49 -13.15 -14.90
N ARG A 59 -9.74 -13.85 -13.79
CA ARG A 59 -10.34 -15.19 -13.81
C ARG A 59 -11.75 -15.14 -14.42
N ARG A 60 -12.60 -14.22 -13.96
CA ARG A 60 -13.97 -14.08 -14.50
C ARG A 60 -14.01 -13.69 -15.97
N ALA A 61 -13.08 -12.85 -16.42
CA ALA A 61 -12.96 -12.48 -17.83
C ALA A 61 -12.59 -13.71 -18.68
N LYS A 62 -11.61 -14.50 -18.24
CA LYS A 62 -11.24 -15.75 -18.91
C LYS A 62 -12.39 -16.76 -18.98
N GLU A 63 -13.14 -16.95 -17.89
CA GLU A 63 -14.33 -17.81 -17.87
C GLU A 63 -15.40 -17.36 -18.89
N LYS A 64 -15.46 -16.07 -19.18
CA LYS A 64 -16.37 -15.48 -20.19
C LYS A 64 -15.74 -15.35 -21.58
N GLY A 65 -14.53 -15.88 -21.81
CA GLY A 65 -13.82 -15.76 -23.08
C GLY A 65 -13.34 -14.34 -23.42
N ILE A 66 -13.31 -13.43 -22.44
CA ILE A 66 -12.90 -12.04 -22.61
C ILE A 66 -11.39 -11.95 -22.36
N LEU A 67 -10.61 -11.84 -23.44
CA LEU A 67 -9.14 -11.76 -23.37
C LEU A 67 -8.60 -10.40 -23.82
N THR A 68 -9.37 -9.69 -24.65
CA THR A 68 -9.01 -8.38 -25.17
C THR A 68 -10.10 -7.35 -24.89
N GLU A 69 -9.74 -6.06 -25.01
CA GLU A 69 -10.74 -5.00 -24.95
C GLU A 69 -11.82 -5.13 -26.03
N LYS A 70 -11.49 -5.72 -27.19
CA LYS A 70 -12.47 -5.96 -28.26
C LYS A 70 -13.50 -7.00 -27.82
N ASP A 71 -13.05 -8.06 -27.13
CA ASP A 71 -13.94 -9.11 -26.59
C ASP A 71 -14.83 -8.54 -25.49
N LEU A 72 -14.27 -7.67 -24.63
CA LEU A 72 -15.05 -6.98 -23.59
C LEU A 72 -16.12 -6.09 -24.23
N ARG A 73 -15.76 -5.30 -25.25
CA ARG A 73 -16.72 -4.45 -25.96
C ARG A 73 -17.82 -5.26 -26.65
N LYS A 74 -17.51 -6.43 -27.20
CA LYS A 74 -18.52 -7.35 -27.77
C LYS A 74 -19.43 -7.90 -26.66
N TYR A 75 -18.85 -8.35 -25.56
CA TYR A 75 -19.58 -8.87 -24.40
C TYR A 75 -20.54 -7.84 -23.78
N LEU A 76 -20.15 -6.56 -23.73
CA LEU A 76 -20.98 -5.47 -23.18
C LEU A 76 -22.04 -4.94 -24.16
N LYS A 77 -21.95 -5.29 -25.45
CA LYS A 77 -22.91 -4.88 -26.50
C LYS A 77 -23.94 -5.97 -26.83
N GLY A 78 -23.73 -7.20 -26.34
CA GLY A 78 -24.72 -8.27 -26.37
C GLY A 78 -25.67 -8.15 -25.18
#